data_AF-A0A328A7K4-F1
#
_entry.id   AF-A0A328A7K4-F1
#
_cell.length_a   1.000
_cell.length_b   1.000
_cell.length_c   1.000
_cell.angle_alpha   90.00
_cell.angle_beta   90.00
_cell.angle_gamma   90.00
#
_symmetry.space_group_name_H-M   'P 1'
#
loop_
_entity.id
_entity.type
_entity.pdbx_description
1 polymer ?
#
loop_
_entity_poly.entity_id
_entity_poly.type
_entity_poly.pdbx_seq_one_letter_code
_entity_poly.pdbx_strand_id
1 'polypeptide(L)'
;MTSLTIQQAIFISSKLRAQLDNATEKFRTEFRVPIALNNKSIITEEKNASVHETIGLIESLKSDISNLKTAVHRANCNAQIEFEDKLYTPSELLESLKIERNIVNMLENNISFGYGQERIKTVAGVGIVEEGIVDELYVRSYIEQLESSANNKSMLIDRFNNEYTIEVALNNQI
;
A
#
# COMPACT_ATOMS: atom_id res chain seq x y z
N MET A 1 -11.59 -1.21 23.57
CA MET A 1 -10.72 -0.64 22.54
C MET A 1 -9.37 -1.34 22.65
N THR A 2 -8.68 -1.50 21.52
CA THR A 2 -7.38 -2.15 21.44
C THR A 2 -6.35 -1.11 20.99
N SER A 3 -5.31 -0.92 21.79
CA SER A 3 -4.14 -0.10 21.44
C SER A 3 -3.20 -0.89 20.55
N LEU A 4 -2.90 -0.37 19.37
CA LEU A 4 -2.01 -0.98 18.38
C LEU A 4 -1.03 0.05 17.85
N THR A 5 0.21 -0.33 17.57
CA THR A 5 1.07 0.50 16.73
C THR A 5 0.49 0.57 15.31
N ILE A 6 0.82 1.62 14.55
CA ILE A 6 0.40 1.71 13.14
C ILE A 6 0.87 0.49 12.35
N GLN A 7 2.11 0.03 12.59
CA GLN A 7 2.67 -1.17 11.95
C GLN A 7 1.85 -2.43 12.29
N GLN A 8 1.46 -2.61 13.55
CA GLN A 8 0.59 -3.70 13.97
C GLN A 8 -0.78 -3.61 13.30
N ALA A 9 -1.38 -2.41 13.25
CA ALA A 9 -2.67 -2.20 12.62
C ALA A 9 -2.66 -2.50 11.11
N ILE A 10 -1.59 -2.09 10.40
CA ILE A 10 -1.38 -2.42 8.97
C ILE A 10 -1.27 -3.94 8.80
N PHE A 11 -0.46 -4.60 9.63
CA PHE A 11 -0.27 -6.05 9.55
C PHE A 11 -1.56 -6.83 9.82
N ILE A 12 -2.30 -6.46 10.87
CA ILE A 12 -3.58 -7.08 11.22
C ILE A 12 -4.60 -6.82 10.12
N SER A 13 -4.68 -5.60 9.57
CA SER A 13 -5.56 -5.31 8.44
C SER A 13 -5.25 -6.19 7.22
N SER A 14 -3.98 -6.48 6.96
CA SER A 14 -3.56 -7.40 5.89
C SER A 14 -4.02 -8.84 6.17
N LYS A 15 -3.85 -9.32 7.41
CA LYS A 15 -4.34 -10.65 7.82
C LYS A 15 -5.86 -10.78 7.71
N LEU A 16 -6.61 -9.79 8.19
CA LEU A 16 -8.07 -9.79 8.12
C LEU A 16 -8.56 -9.75 6.67
N ARG A 17 -7.84 -9.08 5.76
CA ARG A 17 -8.15 -9.13 4.32
C ARG A 17 -8.00 -10.53 3.75
N ALA A 18 -6.92 -11.24 4.07
CA ALA A 18 -6.75 -12.62 3.63
C ALA A 18 -7.85 -13.54 4.20
N GLN A 19 -8.27 -13.33 5.44
CA GLN A 19 -9.41 -14.05 6.04
C GLN A 19 -10.74 -13.72 5.33
N LEU A 20 -10.95 -12.45 4.97
CA LEU A 20 -12.15 -12.02 4.23
C LEU A 20 -12.18 -12.66 2.85
N ASP A 21 -11.05 -12.68 2.14
CA ASP A 21 -10.94 -13.34 0.83
C ASP A 21 -11.30 -14.82 0.94
N ASN A 22 -10.76 -15.52 1.95
CA ASN A 22 -11.11 -16.92 2.22
C ASN A 22 -12.60 -17.11 2.56
N ALA A 23 -13.18 -16.24 3.41
CA ALA A 23 -14.58 -16.33 3.80
C ALA A 23 -15.52 -16.07 2.61
N THR A 24 -15.19 -15.12 1.74
CA THR A 24 -15.96 -14.84 0.52
C THR A 24 -15.85 -15.97 -0.50
N GLU A 25 -14.69 -16.62 -0.62
CA GLU A 25 -14.51 -17.80 -1.47
C GLU A 25 -15.29 -19.01 -0.93
N LYS A 26 -15.25 -19.25 0.39
CA LYS A 26 -16.08 -20.27 1.05
C LYS A 26 -17.56 -20.00 0.79
N PHE A 27 -18.01 -18.75 0.98
CA PHE A 27 -19.39 -18.36 0.70
C PHE A 27 -19.79 -18.65 -0.75
N ARG A 28 -18.91 -18.32 -1.72
CA ARG A 28 -19.15 -18.56 -3.15
C ARG A 28 -19.44 -20.04 -3.45
N THR A 29 -18.69 -20.95 -2.83
CA THR A 29 -18.82 -22.39 -3.06
C THR A 29 -19.96 -23.03 -2.27
N GLU A 30 -20.29 -22.49 -1.09
CA GLU A 30 -21.31 -23.07 -0.21
C GLU A 30 -22.72 -22.53 -0.43
N PHE A 31 -22.87 -21.30 -0.93
CA PHE A 31 -24.16 -20.62 -1.06
C PHE A 31 -24.94 -21.09 -2.29
N ARG A 32 -24.27 -21.26 -3.44
CA ARG A 32 -24.93 -21.61 -4.71
C ARG A 32 -24.75 -23.10 -5.00
N VAL A 33 -25.60 -23.91 -4.37
CA VAL A 33 -25.62 -25.37 -4.51
C VAL A 33 -27.00 -25.87 -4.97
N PRO A 34 -27.13 -27.10 -5.51
CA PRO A 34 -28.44 -27.71 -5.72
C PRO A 34 -29.23 -27.78 -4.40
N ILE A 35 -30.49 -27.33 -4.42
CA ILE A 35 -31.33 -27.25 -3.21
C ILE A 35 -32.38 -28.36 -3.12
N ALA A 36 -32.62 -29.09 -4.20
CA ALA A 36 -33.58 -30.18 -4.26
C ALA A 36 -33.12 -31.29 -5.21
N LEU A 37 -33.50 -32.53 -4.89
CA LEU A 37 -33.32 -33.71 -5.73
C LEU A 37 -34.67 -34.43 -5.84
N ASN A 38 -35.14 -34.72 -7.06
CA ASN A 38 -36.45 -35.35 -7.30
C ASN A 38 -37.61 -34.66 -6.56
N ASN A 39 -37.66 -33.32 -6.60
CA ASN A 39 -38.66 -32.47 -5.92
C ASN A 39 -38.66 -32.56 -4.38
N LYS A 40 -37.63 -33.15 -3.76
CA LYS A 40 -37.43 -33.14 -2.31
C LYS A 40 -36.27 -32.22 -1.96
N SER A 41 -36.45 -31.37 -0.95
CA SER A 41 -35.37 -30.53 -0.43
C SER A 41 -34.20 -31.39 0.05
N ILE A 42 -32.99 -30.99 -0.30
CA ILE A 42 -31.74 -31.58 0.22
C ILE A 42 -30.97 -30.59 1.12
N ILE A 43 -31.55 -29.41 1.37
CA ILE A 43 -30.98 -28.42 2.29
C ILE A 43 -31.27 -28.81 3.73
N THR A 44 -30.21 -28.86 4.53
CA THR A 44 -30.27 -29.12 5.97
C THR A 44 -30.25 -27.81 6.76
N GLU A 45 -30.74 -27.84 8.00
CA GLU A 45 -30.61 -26.70 8.92
C GLU A 45 -29.15 -26.33 9.17
N GLU A 46 -28.26 -27.33 9.25
CA GLU A 46 -26.81 -27.14 9.35
C GLU A 46 -26.25 -26.34 8.17
N LYS A 47 -26.72 -26.60 6.94
CA LYS A 47 -26.29 -25.85 5.76
C LYS A 47 -26.76 -24.39 5.82
N ASN A 48 -27.99 -24.16 6.27
CA ASN A 48 -28.49 -22.81 6.49
C ASN A 48 -27.69 -22.07 7.58
N ALA A 49 -27.36 -22.74 8.69
CA ALA A 49 -26.54 -22.16 9.76
C ALA A 49 -25.14 -21.76 9.25
N SER A 50 -24.44 -22.63 8.51
CA SER A 50 -23.11 -22.34 7.95
C SER A 50 -23.11 -21.10 7.04
N VAL A 51 -24.17 -20.90 6.24
CA VAL A 51 -24.32 -19.71 5.39
C VAL A 51 -24.45 -18.44 6.23
N HIS A 52 -25.27 -18.45 7.28
CA HIS A 52 -25.44 -17.29 8.17
C HIS A 52 -24.16 -16.98 8.94
N GLU A 53 -23.47 -18.00 9.45
CA GLU A 53 -22.17 -17.84 10.12
C GLU A 53 -21.11 -17.23 9.19
N THR A 54 -21.05 -17.70 7.94
CA THR A 54 -20.09 -17.18 6.95
C THR A 54 -20.39 -15.72 6.61
N ILE A 55 -21.67 -15.34 6.45
CA ILE A 55 -22.06 -13.93 6.25
C ILE A 55 -21.69 -13.09 7.48
N GLY A 56 -22.00 -13.56 8.69
CA GLY A 56 -21.65 -12.84 9.92
C GLY A 56 -20.14 -12.63 10.08
N LEU A 57 -19.33 -13.62 9.70
CA LEU A 57 -17.87 -13.49 9.65
C LEU A 57 -17.44 -12.43 8.62
N ILE A 58 -18.00 -12.44 7.41
CA ILE A 58 -17.71 -11.45 6.37
C ILE A 58 -18.02 -10.02 6.86
N GLU A 59 -19.17 -9.83 7.51
CA GLU A 59 -19.58 -8.52 8.05
C GLU A 59 -18.64 -8.06 9.18
N SER A 60 -18.29 -8.96 10.10
CA SER A 60 -17.36 -8.69 11.19
C SER A 60 -15.97 -8.29 10.66
N LEU A 61 -15.40 -9.08 9.75
CA LEU A 61 -14.11 -8.81 9.12
C LEU A 61 -14.09 -7.48 8.36
N LYS A 62 -15.15 -7.19 7.59
CA LYS A 62 -15.31 -5.92 6.87
C LYS A 62 -15.29 -4.74 7.84
N SER A 63 -16.02 -4.82 8.95
CA SER A 63 -16.07 -3.78 9.98
C SER A 63 -14.69 -3.53 10.57
N ASP A 64 -13.99 -4.59 10.98
CA ASP A 64 -12.67 -4.49 11.60
C ASP A 64 -11.62 -3.90 10.66
N ILE A 65 -11.61 -4.34 9.40
CA ILE A 65 -10.72 -3.77 8.36
C ILE A 65 -11.00 -2.28 8.18
N SER A 66 -12.27 -1.88 8.13
CA SER A 66 -12.66 -0.47 7.98
C SER A 66 -12.20 0.37 9.17
N ASN A 67 -12.38 -0.14 10.39
CA ASN A 67 -11.98 0.55 11.61
C ASN A 67 -10.46 0.74 11.69
N LEU A 68 -9.67 -0.31 11.41
CA LEU A 68 -8.21 -0.24 11.36
C LEU A 68 -7.72 0.80 10.36
N LYS A 69 -8.22 0.74 9.12
CA LYS A 69 -7.82 1.68 8.06
C LYS A 69 -8.19 3.11 8.37
N THR A 70 -9.38 3.32 8.93
CA THR A 70 -9.84 4.66 9.30
C THR A 70 -8.97 5.24 10.41
N ALA A 71 -8.61 4.45 11.41
CA ALA A 71 -7.75 4.88 12.50
C ALA A 71 -6.32 5.19 12.01
N VAL A 72 -5.72 4.32 11.17
CA VAL A 72 -4.42 4.59 10.54
C VAL A 72 -4.46 5.86 9.68
N HIS A 73 -5.50 6.03 8.87
CA HIS A 73 -5.65 7.23 8.05
C HIS A 73 -5.73 8.50 8.90
N ARG A 74 -6.52 8.48 9.99
CA ARG A 74 -6.60 9.61 10.92
C ARG A 74 -5.25 9.91 11.56
N ALA A 75 -4.49 8.90 11.97
CA ALA A 75 -3.15 9.13 12.50
C ALA A 75 -2.23 9.78 11.45
N ASN A 76 -2.25 9.27 10.21
CA ASN A 76 -1.44 9.81 9.13
C ASN A 76 -1.76 11.27 8.75
N CYS A 77 -3.00 11.71 8.95
CA CYS A 77 -3.42 13.07 8.64
C CYS A 77 -3.31 14.06 9.80
N ASN A 78 -3.19 13.60 11.05
CA ASN A 78 -3.25 14.49 12.22
C ASN A 78 -1.98 14.46 13.08
N ALA A 79 -1.24 13.35 13.09
CA ALA A 79 0.03 13.28 13.81
C ALA A 79 1.07 14.20 13.14
N GLN A 80 2.12 14.53 13.89
CA GLN A 80 3.20 15.41 13.43
C GLN A 80 4.54 14.69 13.57
N ILE A 81 5.36 14.79 12.53
CA ILE A 81 6.74 14.32 12.46
C ILE A 81 7.60 15.54 12.15
N GLU A 82 8.68 15.72 12.91
CA GLU A 82 9.67 16.76 12.64
C GLU A 82 10.64 16.30 11.55
N PHE A 83 10.83 17.15 10.53
CA PHE A 83 11.78 16.94 9.44
C PHE A 83 12.30 18.30 8.97
N GLU A 84 13.62 18.48 8.92
CA GLU A 84 14.28 19.73 8.49
C GLU A 84 13.71 20.99 9.19
N ASP A 85 13.64 20.94 10.53
CA ASP A 85 13.15 22.02 11.40
C ASP A 85 11.69 22.45 11.13
N LYS A 86 10.89 21.58 10.51
CA LYS A 86 9.47 21.79 10.24
C LYS A 86 8.65 20.58 10.66
N LEU A 87 7.37 20.84 10.97
CA LEU A 87 6.40 19.80 11.28
C LEU A 87 5.62 19.43 10.03
N TYR A 88 5.53 18.12 9.79
CA TYR A 88 4.76 17.54 8.71
C TYR A 88 3.87 16.43 9.25
N THR A 89 2.71 16.25 8.62
CA THR A 89 1.94 15.03 8.79
C THR A 89 2.65 13.84 8.12
N PRO A 90 2.50 12.60 8.63
CA PRO A 90 3.00 11.42 7.95
C PRO A 90 2.52 11.31 6.50
N SER A 91 1.27 11.72 6.22
CA SER A 91 0.73 11.78 4.86
C SER A 91 1.49 12.73 3.94
N GLU A 92 1.88 13.92 4.42
CA GLU A 92 2.66 14.87 3.62
C GLU A 92 4.07 14.35 3.33
N LEU A 93 4.73 13.74 4.33
CA LEU A 93 6.05 13.12 4.13
C LEU A 93 5.98 11.96 3.13
N LEU A 94 4.94 11.13 3.19
CA LEU A 94 4.72 10.03 2.25
C LEU A 94 4.55 10.53 0.81
N GLU A 95 3.75 11.59 0.61
CA GLU A 95 3.53 12.16 -0.73
C GLU A 95 4.81 12.82 -1.26
N SER A 96 5.52 13.58 -0.41
CA SER A 96 6.80 14.18 -0.77
C SER A 96 7.83 13.12 -1.18
N LEU A 97 7.97 12.05 -0.39
CA LEU A 97 8.84 10.91 -0.69
C LEU A 97 8.47 10.25 -2.03
N LYS A 98 7.17 10.09 -2.32
CA LYS A 98 6.71 9.49 -3.58
C LYS A 98 7.06 10.38 -4.77
N ILE A 99 6.88 11.69 -4.65
CA ILE A 99 7.26 12.66 -5.68
C ILE A 99 8.76 12.61 -5.94
N GLU A 100 9.59 12.64 -4.88
CA GLU A 100 11.04 12.59 -5.01
C GLU A 100 11.51 11.30 -5.68
N ARG A 101 11.01 10.13 -5.26
CA ARG A 101 11.33 8.84 -5.91
C ARG A 101 10.93 8.81 -7.39
N ASN A 102 9.79 9.41 -7.75
CA ASN A 102 9.39 9.50 -9.14
C ASN A 102 10.35 10.39 -9.95
N ILE A 103 10.81 11.50 -9.38
CA ILE A 103 11.78 12.40 -10.02
C ILE A 103 13.13 11.69 -10.18
N VAL A 104 13.62 11.00 -9.14
CA VAL A 104 14.84 10.18 -9.20
C VAL A 104 14.74 9.18 -10.34
N ASN A 105 13.69 8.34 -10.36
CA ASN A 105 13.48 7.35 -11.42
C ASN A 105 13.44 7.99 -12.81
N MET A 106 12.78 9.14 -12.96
CA MET A 106 12.73 9.86 -14.24
C MET A 106 14.12 10.35 -14.67
N LEU A 107 14.87 10.98 -13.76
CA LEU A 107 16.19 11.52 -14.05
C LEU A 107 17.20 10.42 -14.35
N GLU A 108 17.24 9.35 -13.55
CA GLU A 108 18.11 8.20 -13.77
C GLU A 108 17.91 7.56 -15.14
N ASN A 109 16.65 7.36 -15.54
CA ASN A 109 16.31 6.83 -16.87
C ASN A 109 16.77 7.75 -18.01
N ASN A 110 16.79 9.07 -17.79
CA ASN A 110 17.19 10.05 -18.81
C ASN A 110 18.71 10.26 -18.90
N ILE A 111 19.45 9.89 -17.86
CA ILE A 111 20.92 9.95 -17.85
C ILE A 111 21.58 8.59 -18.12
N SER A 112 20.79 7.53 -18.31
CA SER A 112 21.29 6.20 -18.64
C SER A 112 21.43 6.04 -20.15
N PHE A 113 22.64 5.71 -20.63
CA PHE A 113 22.86 5.27 -22.01
C PHE A 113 22.80 3.74 -22.07
N GLY A 114 21.98 3.19 -22.97
CA GLY A 114 21.63 1.76 -23.04
C GLY A 114 20.17 1.54 -23.44
N TYR A 115 19.78 0.30 -23.77
CA TYR A 115 18.39 -0.07 -24.12
C TYR A 115 17.69 0.86 -25.15
N GLY A 116 18.40 1.24 -26.22
CA GLY A 116 17.85 2.10 -27.29
C GLY A 116 18.17 3.59 -27.15
N GLN A 117 18.84 4.01 -26.06
CA GLN A 117 19.46 5.33 -25.95
C GLN A 117 20.97 5.22 -26.25
N GLU A 118 21.31 5.27 -27.53
CA GLU A 118 22.70 5.19 -28.00
C GLU A 118 23.37 6.56 -27.91
N ARG A 119 24.52 6.63 -27.22
CA ARG A 119 25.32 7.85 -27.09
C ARG A 119 25.80 8.37 -28.45
N ILE A 120 26.10 7.49 -29.39
CA ILE A 120 26.52 7.86 -30.74
C ILE A 120 25.57 7.15 -31.71
N LYS A 121 24.88 7.91 -32.55
CA LYS A 121 23.94 7.35 -33.54
C LYS A 121 24.06 8.04 -34.90
N THR A 122 23.73 7.30 -35.96
CA THR A 122 23.67 7.87 -37.32
C THR A 122 22.26 8.36 -37.60
N VAL A 123 22.11 9.65 -37.92
CA VAL A 123 20.83 10.28 -38.23
C VAL A 123 20.78 10.61 -39.72
N ALA A 124 19.77 10.07 -40.42
CA ALA A 124 19.59 10.27 -41.85
C ALA A 124 19.47 11.76 -42.19
N GLY A 125 20.25 12.24 -43.17
CA GLY A 125 20.28 13.65 -43.57
C GLY A 125 21.07 14.59 -42.66
N VAL A 126 21.63 14.09 -41.53
CA VAL A 126 22.43 14.89 -40.59
C VAL A 126 23.86 14.34 -40.47
N GLY A 127 24.04 13.02 -40.31
CA GLY A 127 25.34 12.39 -40.10
C GLY A 127 25.43 11.68 -38.74
N ILE A 128 26.66 11.49 -38.23
CA ILE A 128 26.90 10.90 -36.90
C ILE A 128 26.67 11.98 -35.84
N VAL A 129 25.78 11.70 -34.89
CA VAL A 129 25.44 12.58 -33.77
C VAL A 129 25.89 11.92 -32.47
N GLU A 130 26.62 12.67 -31.64
CA GLU A 130 26.88 12.30 -30.24
C GLU A 130 25.88 13.02 -29.34
N GLU A 131 25.13 12.24 -28.56
CA GLU A 131 24.27 12.72 -27.50
C GLU A 131 25.04 12.70 -26.17
N GLY A 132 24.86 13.73 -25.36
CA GLY A 132 25.47 13.86 -24.05
C GLY A 132 24.49 14.50 -23.08
N ILE A 133 24.80 14.41 -21.79
CA ILE A 133 23.99 15.03 -20.74
C ILE A 133 24.57 16.40 -20.45
N VAL A 134 23.73 17.43 -20.62
CA VAL A 134 24.11 18.79 -20.27
C VAL A 134 24.23 18.87 -18.75
N ASP A 135 25.40 19.32 -18.27
CA ASP A 135 25.71 19.46 -16.85
C ASP A 135 25.44 18.18 -16.03
N GLU A 136 25.99 17.05 -16.50
CA GLU A 136 25.80 15.74 -15.88
C GLU A 136 26.14 15.71 -14.39
N LEU A 137 27.19 16.43 -13.97
CA LEU A 137 27.60 16.48 -12.56
C LEU A 137 26.54 17.13 -11.68
N TYR A 138 25.93 18.23 -12.15
CA TYR A 138 24.82 18.87 -11.45
C TYR A 138 23.62 17.93 -11.34
N VAL A 139 23.23 17.28 -12.44
CA VAL A 139 22.09 16.36 -12.46
C VAL A 139 22.31 15.18 -11.50
N ARG A 140 23.50 14.59 -11.51
CA ARG A 140 23.85 13.49 -10.58
C ARG A 140 23.82 13.94 -9.13
N SER A 141 24.38 15.11 -8.83
CA SER A 141 24.36 15.67 -7.47
C SER A 141 22.93 15.92 -6.98
N TYR A 142 22.03 16.37 -7.86
CA TYR A 142 20.63 16.57 -7.53
C TYR A 142 19.88 15.25 -7.28
N ILE A 143 20.17 14.20 -8.07
CA ILE A 143 19.64 12.85 -7.82
C ILE A 143 20.04 12.36 -6.41
N GLU A 144 21.33 12.45 -6.07
CA GLU A 144 21.84 12.01 -4.76
C GLU A 144 21.18 12.77 -3.60
N GLN A 145 20.93 14.07 -3.76
CA GLN A 145 20.21 14.88 -2.77
C GLN A 145 18.76 14.40 -2.58
N LEU A 146 18.04 14.14 -3.68
CA LEU A 146 16.68 13.62 -3.64
C LEU A 146 16.61 12.23 -3.02
N GLU A 147 17.56 11.34 -3.35
CA GLU A 147 17.64 10.01 -2.74
C GLU A 147 17.88 10.09 -1.25
N SER A 148 18.81 10.93 -0.81
CA SER A 148 19.10 11.14 0.61
C SER A 148 17.86 11.66 1.37
N SER A 149 17.19 12.68 0.81
CA SER A 149 15.93 13.22 1.34
C SER A 149 14.84 12.14 1.43
N ALA A 150 14.61 11.39 0.36
CA ALA A 150 13.59 10.34 0.30
C ALA A 150 13.89 9.20 1.30
N ASN A 151 15.16 8.83 1.46
CA ASN A 151 15.58 7.80 2.42
C ASN A 151 15.36 8.26 3.87
N ASN A 152 15.71 9.51 4.20
CA ASN A 152 15.47 10.07 5.52
C ASN A 152 13.97 10.10 5.86
N LYS A 153 13.12 10.53 4.92
CA LYS A 153 11.66 10.49 5.08
C LYS A 153 11.15 9.06 5.28
N SER A 154 11.66 8.10 4.52
CA SER A 154 11.29 6.68 4.66
C SER A 154 11.58 6.18 6.07
N MET A 155 12.76 6.46 6.60
CA MET A 155 13.15 6.07 7.95
C MET A 155 12.27 6.71 9.03
N LEU A 156 11.89 7.97 8.87
CA LEU A 156 10.99 8.65 9.79
C LEU A 156 9.59 8.05 9.79
N ILE A 157 9.05 7.74 8.60
CA ILE A 157 7.77 7.05 8.46
C ILE A 157 7.83 5.66 9.09
N ASP A 158 8.91 4.91 8.85
CA ASP A 158 9.08 3.58 9.45
C ASP A 158 9.16 3.66 10.98
N ARG A 159 9.88 4.65 11.54
CA ARG A 159 9.91 4.89 12.98
C ARG A 159 8.51 5.23 13.51
N PHE A 160 7.83 6.19 12.88
CA PHE A 160 6.47 6.56 13.23
C PHE A 160 5.53 5.35 13.22
N ASN A 161 5.63 4.49 12.20
CA ASN A 161 4.80 3.30 12.10
C ASN A 161 5.02 2.33 13.28
N ASN A 162 6.25 2.21 13.76
CA ASN A 162 6.61 1.30 14.84
C ASN A 162 6.29 1.87 16.23
N GLU A 163 6.35 3.19 16.42
CA GLU A 163 6.24 3.83 17.74
C GLU A 163 4.86 4.44 18.01
N TYR A 164 4.18 4.98 16.99
CA TYR A 164 2.91 5.65 17.16
C TYR A 164 1.77 4.64 17.34
N THR A 165 0.98 4.84 18.40
CA THR A 165 -0.14 3.96 18.75
C THR A 165 -1.49 4.59 18.41
N ILE A 166 -2.45 3.75 18.03
CA ILE A 166 -3.83 4.10 17.74
C ILE A 166 -4.78 3.21 18.53
N GLU A 167 -5.91 3.78 18.92
CA GLU A 167 -7.01 3.06 19.55
C GLU A 167 -8.02 2.63 18.51
N VAL A 168 -8.34 1.33 18.49
CA VAL A 168 -9.26 0.74 17.52
C VAL A 168 -10.30 -0.12 18.20
N ALA A 169 -11.55 -0.04 17.75
CA ALA A 169 -12.61 -0.96 18.13
C ALA A 169 -12.67 -2.12 17.12
N LEU A 170 -12.40 -3.32 17.60
CA LEU A 170 -12.44 -4.56 16.81
C LEU A 170 -13.49 -5.50 17.39
N ASN A 171 -14.30 -6.08 16.52
CA ASN A 171 -15.33 -7.06 16.83
C ASN A 171 -14.73 -8.45 17.02
N ASN A 172 -13.73 -8.80 16.21
CA ASN A 172 -12.93 -10.00 16.41
C ASN A 172 -11.75 -9.66 17.33
N GLN A 173 -11.64 -10.34 18.46
CA GLN A 173 -10.42 -10.29 19.26
C GLN A 173 -9.29 -10.91 18.44
N ILE A 174 -8.16 -10.19 18.34
CA ILE A 174 -6.95 -10.61 17.63
C ILE A 174 -6.35 -11.85 18.31
#